data_AF-A0A7W5AKI5-F1
#
_entry.id   AF-A0A7W5AKI5-F1
#
_cell.length_a   1.000
_cell.length_b   1.000
_cell.length_c   1.000
_cell.angle_alpha   90.00
_cell.angle_beta   90.00
_cell.angle_gamma   90.00
#
_symmetry.space_group_name_H-M   'P 1'
#
loop_
_entity.id
_entity.type
_entity.pdbx_description
1 polymer ?
#
loop_
_entity_poly.entity_id
_entity_poly.type
_entity_poly.pdbx_seq_one_letter_code
_entity_poly.pdbx_strand_id
1 'polypeptide(L)'
;MLALTGDEALTKVTLPFPVTHYGNTYTSMWVDTNGLVAYTDPGTPSSDAWPIPSPRNPEEPNDAVYPFWHDWVVDSSASVRTATRGTAPARQFVVEWRNVASYEDPNTRVSFQLIIDEGGGYRFAYADIDGTGGGATIGIENEDGTTAIQYAYRAPVLRPGLGLRFTAPTA
;
A
#
# COMPACT_ATOMS: atom_id res chain seq x y z
N MET A 1 -14.68 -5.46 -5.98
CA MET A 1 -13.82 -4.56 -6.77
C MET A 1 -14.16 -3.16 -6.29
N LEU A 2 -13.16 -2.33 -5.99
CA LEU A 2 -13.40 -0.94 -5.65
C LEU A 2 -13.70 -0.16 -6.93
N ALA A 3 -14.57 0.85 -6.84
CA ALA A 3 -14.75 1.83 -7.91
C ALA A 3 -13.61 2.86 -7.85
N LEU A 4 -12.37 2.38 -8.00
CA LEU A 4 -11.14 3.14 -7.95
C LEU A 4 -10.41 2.93 -9.28
N THR A 5 -10.36 3.96 -10.11
CA THR A 5 -9.86 3.92 -11.49
C THR A 5 -9.15 5.22 -11.84
N GLY A 6 -8.31 5.20 -12.87
CA GLY A 6 -7.58 6.38 -13.33
C GLY A 6 -6.25 6.55 -12.61
N ASP A 7 -5.86 7.81 -12.51
CA ASP A 7 -4.61 8.28 -11.90
C ASP A 7 -4.93 9.21 -10.72
N GLU A 8 -4.02 9.24 -9.75
CA GLU A 8 -4.10 9.99 -8.49
C GLU A 8 -5.49 9.98 -7.84
N ALA A 9 -6.14 8.82 -7.83
CA ALA A 9 -7.44 8.64 -7.22
C ALA A 9 -7.31 7.90 -5.89
N LEU A 10 -8.22 8.21 -4.96
CA LEU A 10 -8.35 7.50 -3.70
C LEU A 10 -9.80 7.22 -3.34
N THR A 11 -10.00 6.20 -2.52
CA THR A 11 -11.31 5.92 -1.90
C THR A 11 -11.13 5.48 -0.46
N LYS A 12 -12.06 5.90 0.39
CA LYS A 12 -12.16 5.40 1.76
C LYS A 12 -12.78 4.01 1.79
N VAL A 13 -12.21 3.12 2.59
CA VAL A 13 -12.68 1.74 2.77
C VAL A 13 -12.88 1.48 4.26
N THR A 14 -14.04 0.93 4.62
CA THR A 14 -14.29 0.44 6.00
C THR A 14 -13.58 -0.89 6.21
N LEU A 15 -12.83 -1.01 7.30
CA LEU A 15 -12.11 -2.23 7.63
C LEU A 15 -13.09 -3.27 8.22
N PRO A 16 -12.93 -4.57 7.88
CA PRO A 16 -13.78 -5.65 8.39
C PRO A 16 -13.51 -5.98 9.88
N PHE A 17 -12.43 -5.44 10.44
CA PHE A 17 -12.01 -5.54 11.83
C PHE A 17 -11.13 -4.34 12.19
N PRO A 18 -11.01 -3.97 13.48
CA PRO A 18 -10.07 -2.93 13.90
C PRO A 18 -8.63 -3.33 13.55
N VAL A 19 -7.85 -2.39 13.04
CA VAL A 19 -6.43 -2.58 12.72
C VAL A 19 -5.60 -1.67 13.60
N THR A 20 -4.57 -2.22 14.24
CA THR A 20 -3.58 -1.44 15.00
C THR A 20 -2.37 -1.13 14.13
N HIS A 21 -2.03 0.15 14.02
CA HIS A 21 -0.86 0.66 13.31
C HIS A 21 -0.13 1.66 14.20
N TYR A 22 1.14 1.39 14.51
CA TYR A 22 1.97 2.22 15.42
C TYR A 22 1.27 2.63 16.74
N GLY A 23 0.54 1.70 17.35
CA GLY A 23 -0.17 1.91 18.62
C GLY A 23 -1.57 2.53 18.49
N ASN A 24 -1.90 3.10 17.34
CA ASN A 24 -3.23 3.65 17.05
C ASN A 24 -4.15 2.58 16.46
N THR A 25 -5.45 2.67 16.73
CA THR A 25 -6.45 1.71 16.23
C THR A 25 -7.43 2.37 15.25
N TYR A 26 -7.60 1.76 14.09
CA TYR A 26 -8.39 2.28 12.98
C TYR A 26 -9.51 1.32 12.57
N THR A 27 -10.61 1.90 12.08
CA THR A 27 -11.77 1.17 11.54
C THR A 27 -12.01 1.47 10.06
N SER A 28 -11.18 2.33 9.46
CA SER A 28 -11.17 2.64 8.05
C SER A 28 -9.76 2.97 7.58
N MET A 29 -9.53 2.91 6.29
CA MET A 29 -8.32 3.40 5.64
C MET A 29 -8.67 4.02 4.28
N TRP A 30 -7.75 4.78 3.72
CA TRP A 30 -7.78 5.28 2.36
C TRP A 30 -6.90 4.39 1.49
N VAL A 31 -7.43 4.00 0.33
CA VAL A 31 -6.72 3.20 -0.67
C VAL A 31 -6.57 4.07 -1.91
N ASP A 32 -5.34 4.19 -2.43
CA ASP A 32 -5.07 4.98 -3.62
C ASP A 32 -4.67 4.11 -4.83
N THR A 33 -4.62 4.74 -6.00
CA THR A 33 -4.16 4.12 -7.25
C THR A 33 -2.67 3.83 -7.22
N ASN A 34 -1.89 4.66 -6.53
CA ASN A 34 -0.42 4.64 -6.47
C ASN A 34 0.17 3.56 -5.55
N GLY A 35 -0.64 2.63 -5.04
CA GLY A 35 -0.15 1.40 -4.44
C GLY A 35 0.17 1.50 -2.95
N LEU A 36 -0.49 2.42 -2.23
CA LEU A 36 -0.41 2.55 -0.78
C LEU A 36 -1.78 2.63 -0.11
N VAL A 37 -1.77 2.54 1.22
CA VAL A 37 -2.92 2.89 2.04
C VAL A 37 -2.50 3.83 3.18
N ALA A 38 -3.39 4.73 3.56
CA ALA A 38 -3.21 5.63 4.71
C ALA A 38 -4.37 5.48 5.70
N TYR A 39 -4.09 5.57 7.00
CA TYR A 39 -5.12 5.45 8.03
C TYR A 39 -5.74 6.80 8.42
N THR A 40 -5.03 7.90 8.18
CA THR A 40 -5.57 9.27 8.16
C THR A 40 -5.81 9.73 6.72
N ASP A 41 -6.63 10.77 6.54
CA ASP A 41 -6.90 11.34 5.21
C ASP A 41 -5.60 11.93 4.63
N PRO A 42 -5.05 11.35 3.55
CA PRO A 42 -3.80 11.81 2.96
C PRO A 42 -3.98 13.06 2.08
N GLY A 43 -5.23 13.49 1.81
CA GLY A 43 -5.50 14.53 0.84
C GLY A 43 -5.37 14.03 -0.60
N THR A 44 -4.54 14.69 -1.40
CA THR A 44 -4.35 14.33 -2.82
C THR A 44 -3.30 13.22 -2.91
N PRO A 45 -3.53 12.12 -3.66
CA PRO A 45 -2.52 11.08 -3.84
C PRO A 45 -1.29 11.66 -4.54
N SER A 46 -0.12 11.18 -4.14
CA SER A 46 1.15 11.60 -4.71
C SER A 46 1.70 10.48 -5.61
N SER A 47 2.06 10.83 -6.84
CA SER A 47 2.70 9.94 -7.81
C SER A 47 4.20 9.79 -7.56
N ASP A 48 4.83 10.78 -6.91
CA ASP A 48 6.26 10.74 -6.64
C ASP A 48 6.56 10.04 -5.31
N ALA A 49 7.19 8.86 -5.38
CA ALA A 49 7.58 8.12 -4.19
C ALA A 49 8.77 8.80 -3.48
N TRP A 50 8.66 8.94 -2.15
CA TRP A 50 9.67 9.55 -1.25
C TRP A 50 10.24 8.53 -0.25
N PRO A 51 11.48 8.73 0.26
CA PRO A 51 12.02 7.91 1.35
C PRO A 51 11.26 8.13 2.66
N ILE A 52 11.20 7.12 3.51
CA ILE A 52 10.57 7.14 4.84
C ILE A 52 11.59 6.77 5.95
N PRO A 53 11.52 7.36 7.15
CA PRO A 53 10.49 8.29 7.59
C PRO A 53 10.62 9.66 6.93
N SER A 54 9.49 10.33 6.75
CA SER A 54 9.34 11.51 5.93
C SER A 54 8.48 12.53 6.70
N PRO A 55 8.95 13.78 6.90
CA PRO A 55 8.18 14.78 7.64
C PRO A 55 6.86 15.10 6.94
N ARG A 56 5.84 15.46 7.72
CA ARG A 56 4.53 15.82 7.18
C ARG A 56 4.62 16.87 6.07
N ASN A 57 4.25 16.44 4.86
CA ASN A 57 4.20 17.23 3.64
C ASN A 57 2.94 16.79 2.85
N PRO A 58 2.20 17.71 2.19
CA PRO A 58 1.09 17.34 1.31
C PRO A 58 1.39 16.26 0.26
N GLU A 59 2.65 16.11 -0.17
CA GLU A 59 3.07 15.11 -1.17
C GLU A 59 3.57 13.80 -0.55
N GLU A 60 3.64 13.73 0.79
CA GLU A 60 4.23 12.62 1.54
C GLU A 60 3.18 12.06 2.52
N PRO A 61 2.42 11.03 2.12
CA PRO A 61 1.39 10.46 2.98
C PRO A 61 2.01 9.78 4.19
N ASN A 62 1.74 10.26 5.39
CA ASN A 62 2.08 9.60 6.65
C ASN A 62 0.95 8.67 7.13
N ASP A 63 1.14 8.04 8.29
CA ASP A 63 0.20 7.07 8.86
C ASP A 63 -0.15 5.94 7.88
N ALA A 64 0.86 5.47 7.15
CA ALA A 64 0.67 4.76 5.90
C ALA A 64 1.47 3.46 5.81
N VAL A 65 1.00 2.63 4.87
CA VAL A 65 1.58 1.35 4.50
C VAL A 65 1.79 1.40 3.00
N TYR A 66 3.02 1.16 2.56
CA TYR A 66 3.47 1.26 1.17
C TYR A 66 3.86 -0.13 0.66
N PRO A 67 2.91 -0.96 0.21
CA PRO A 67 3.23 -2.22 -0.45
C PRO A 67 4.08 -2.01 -1.69
N PHE A 68 3.75 -1.00 -2.51
CA PHE A 68 4.48 -0.70 -3.74
C PHE A 68 4.14 0.73 -4.20
N TRP A 69 4.50 1.74 -3.39
CA TRP A 69 4.18 3.13 -3.72
C TRP A 69 4.99 3.61 -4.93
N HIS A 70 4.29 3.89 -6.03
CA HIS A 70 4.81 4.40 -7.30
C HIS A 70 3.67 5.07 -8.06
N ASP A 71 3.99 5.87 -9.07
CA ASP A 71 3.06 6.37 -10.07
C ASP A 71 2.40 5.22 -10.86
N TRP A 72 1.19 4.81 -10.45
CA TRP A 72 0.44 3.70 -11.03
C TRP A 72 -0.93 4.15 -11.52
N VAL A 73 -1.28 3.69 -12.72
CA VAL A 73 -2.57 3.96 -13.36
C VAL A 73 -3.45 2.72 -13.33
N VAL A 74 -4.71 2.90 -12.89
CA VAL A 74 -5.76 1.88 -12.93
C VAL A 74 -6.63 2.08 -14.17
N ASP A 75 -6.14 1.59 -15.31
CA ASP A 75 -6.84 1.64 -16.59
C ASP A 75 -7.96 0.60 -16.75
N SER A 76 -8.55 0.49 -17.94
CA SER A 76 -9.62 -0.47 -18.24
C SER A 76 -9.22 -1.95 -18.12
N SER A 77 -7.93 -2.26 -18.09
CA SER A 77 -7.38 -3.61 -17.93
C SER A 77 -6.90 -3.90 -16.50
N ALA A 78 -6.96 -2.90 -15.61
CA ALA A 78 -6.52 -2.97 -14.23
C ALA A 78 -7.71 -2.92 -13.25
N SER A 79 -7.47 -3.30 -12.00
CA SER A 79 -8.45 -3.06 -10.93
C SER A 79 -7.81 -3.05 -9.54
N VAL A 80 -8.40 -2.28 -8.63
CA VAL A 80 -8.13 -2.41 -7.19
C VAL A 80 -9.26 -3.22 -6.54
N ARG A 81 -8.89 -4.25 -5.78
CA ARG A 81 -9.83 -5.23 -5.21
C ARG A 81 -9.60 -5.41 -3.73
N THR A 82 -10.68 -5.62 -3.00
CA THR A 82 -10.62 -5.97 -1.58
C THR A 82 -11.30 -7.31 -1.33
N ALA A 83 -10.80 -8.05 -0.34
CA ALA A 83 -11.42 -9.29 0.13
C ALA A 83 -11.13 -9.51 1.61
N THR A 84 -12.11 -10.03 2.35
CA THR A 84 -11.88 -10.58 3.69
C THR A 84 -11.85 -12.09 3.59
N ARG A 85 -10.84 -12.72 4.20
CA ARG A 85 -10.67 -14.18 4.21
C ARG A 85 -10.56 -14.67 5.66
N GLY A 86 -10.88 -15.95 5.86
CA GLY A 86 -10.88 -16.57 7.19
C GLY A 86 -12.08 -16.18 8.05
N THR A 87 -11.99 -16.51 9.34
CA THR A 87 -13.02 -16.26 10.36
C THR A 87 -12.37 -15.70 11.62
N ALA A 88 -13.11 -14.89 12.38
CA ALA A 88 -12.59 -14.33 13.63
C ALA A 88 -12.13 -15.45 14.58
N PRO A 89 -11.04 -15.25 15.36
CA PRO A 89 -10.19 -14.05 15.44
C PRO A 89 -8.97 -14.08 14.48
N ALA A 90 -9.03 -14.86 13.41
CA ALA A 90 -7.93 -15.08 12.46
C ALA A 90 -8.31 -14.69 11.02
N ARG A 91 -8.93 -13.51 10.87
CA ARG A 91 -9.26 -12.96 9.54
C ARG A 91 -8.05 -12.30 8.89
N GLN A 92 -8.12 -12.18 7.58
CA GLN A 92 -7.21 -11.39 6.78
C GLN A 92 -8.00 -10.45 5.90
N PHE A 93 -7.57 -9.20 5.82
CA PHE A 93 -8.08 -8.24 4.85
C PHE A 93 -7.04 -8.02 3.76
N VAL A 94 -7.43 -8.25 2.51
CA VAL A 94 -6.55 -8.16 1.35
C VAL A 94 -6.95 -6.95 0.52
N VAL A 95 -5.97 -6.13 0.16
CA VAL A 95 -6.06 -5.15 -0.92
C VAL A 95 -5.14 -5.60 -2.04
N GLU A 96 -5.66 -5.69 -3.25
CA GLU A 96 -4.91 -6.11 -4.43
C GLU A 96 -4.99 -5.03 -5.50
N TRP A 97 -3.83 -4.57 -5.96
CA TRP A 97 -3.67 -3.81 -7.19
C TRP A 97 -3.33 -4.82 -8.28
N ARG A 98 -4.27 -5.05 -9.18
CA ARG A 98 -4.16 -6.07 -10.22
C ARG A 98 -3.93 -5.40 -11.57
N ASN A 99 -2.84 -5.78 -12.21
CA ASN A 99 -2.47 -5.39 -13.58
C ASN A 99 -2.42 -3.87 -13.79
N VAL A 100 -2.02 -3.13 -12.75
CA VAL A 100 -1.82 -1.68 -12.84
C VAL A 100 -0.64 -1.37 -13.74
N ALA A 101 -0.71 -0.27 -14.46
CA ALA A 101 0.30 0.15 -15.42
C ALA A 101 1.11 1.31 -14.84
N SER A 102 2.42 1.36 -15.11
CA SER A 102 3.21 2.57 -14.81
C SER A 102 2.70 3.71 -15.68
N TYR A 103 2.64 4.91 -15.10
CA TYR A 103 2.29 6.12 -15.84
C TYR A 103 3.33 6.43 -16.93
N GLU A 104 4.61 6.22 -16.64
CA GLU A 104 5.73 6.51 -17.53
C GLU A 104 5.87 5.51 -18.68
N ASP A 105 5.57 4.23 -18.43
CA ASP A 105 5.52 3.19 -19.45
C ASP A 105 4.31 2.25 -19.24
N PRO A 106 3.20 2.45 -19.99
CA PRO A 106 2.00 1.62 -19.86
C PRO A 106 2.16 0.14 -20.24
N ASN A 107 3.31 -0.25 -20.81
CA ASN A 107 3.66 -1.66 -21.04
C ASN A 107 4.19 -2.33 -19.77
N THR A 108 4.79 -1.57 -18.87
CA THR A 108 5.23 -2.05 -17.57
C THR A 108 4.01 -2.22 -16.67
N ARG A 109 3.68 -3.47 -16.35
CA ARG A 109 2.50 -3.82 -15.55
C ARG A 109 2.83 -4.73 -14.40
N VAL A 110 2.13 -4.51 -13.28
CA VAL A 110 2.38 -5.26 -12.05
C VAL A 110 1.09 -5.67 -11.36
N SER A 111 1.18 -6.75 -10.59
CA SER A 111 0.16 -7.15 -9.62
C SER A 111 0.80 -7.40 -8.26
N PHE A 112 0.28 -6.73 -7.24
CA PHE A 112 0.77 -6.86 -5.86
C PHE A 112 -0.38 -6.74 -4.84
N GLN A 113 -0.12 -7.21 -3.64
CA GLN A 113 -1.11 -7.28 -2.57
C GLN A 113 -0.58 -6.74 -1.25
N LEU A 114 -1.43 -6.00 -0.55
CA LEU A 114 -1.38 -5.80 0.89
C LEU A 114 -2.28 -6.82 1.57
N ILE A 115 -1.77 -7.53 2.56
CA ILE A 115 -2.54 -8.43 3.42
C ILE A 115 -2.38 -7.94 4.86
N ILE A 116 -3.49 -7.57 5.48
CA ILE A 116 -3.58 -7.16 6.88
C ILE A 116 -4.13 -8.32 7.69
N ASP A 117 -3.39 -8.77 8.70
CA ASP A 117 -3.83 -9.83 9.60
C ASP A 117 -4.65 -9.24 10.76
N GLU A 118 -5.78 -9.85 11.13
CA GLU A 118 -6.61 -9.42 12.28
C GLU A 118 -5.83 -9.39 13.59
N GLY A 119 -4.88 -10.32 13.77
CA GLY A 119 -3.96 -10.36 14.90
C GLY A 119 -2.80 -9.36 14.83
N GLY A 120 -2.76 -8.51 13.80
CA GLY A 120 -1.71 -7.53 13.56
C GLY A 120 -0.62 -7.99 12.61
N GLY A 121 0.00 -6.99 11.98
CA GLY A 121 1.04 -7.16 10.98
C GLY A 121 0.52 -7.13 9.55
N TYR A 122 1.45 -6.82 8.66
CA TYR A 122 1.22 -6.64 7.24
C TYR A 122 2.04 -7.65 6.46
N ARG A 123 1.52 -8.07 5.31
CA ARG A 123 2.28 -8.85 4.33
C ARG A 123 2.14 -8.22 2.97
N PHE A 124 3.26 -8.09 2.28
CA PHE A 124 3.28 -7.67 0.88
C PHE A 124 3.60 -8.89 0.02
N ALA A 125 2.82 -9.11 -1.03
CA ALA A 125 3.02 -10.23 -1.94
C ALA A 125 3.10 -9.74 -3.39
N TYR A 126 4.15 -10.17 -4.09
CA TYR A 126 4.46 -9.76 -5.46
C TYR A 126 4.36 -10.98 -6.37
N ALA A 127 3.15 -11.29 -6.84
CA ALA A 127 2.89 -12.51 -7.61
C ALA A 127 3.42 -12.41 -9.04
N ASP A 128 3.23 -11.26 -9.67
CA ASP A 128 3.61 -10.99 -11.05
C ASP A 128 4.07 -9.54 -11.14
N ILE A 129 5.38 -9.35 -11.24
CA ILE A 129 5.98 -8.02 -11.34
C ILE A 129 6.90 -7.99 -12.54
N ASP A 130 6.58 -7.15 -13.53
CA ASP A 130 7.44 -6.89 -14.68
C ASP A 130 8.46 -5.78 -14.34
N GLY A 131 9.23 -6.00 -13.27
CA GLY A 131 10.14 -4.98 -12.77
C GLY A 131 10.77 -5.33 -11.42
N THR A 132 11.69 -4.48 -11.00
CA THR A 132 12.50 -4.67 -9.77
C THR A 132 12.08 -3.76 -8.63
N GLY A 133 11.12 -2.85 -8.82
CA GLY A 133 10.74 -1.83 -7.83
C GLY A 133 11.68 -0.62 -7.76
N GLY A 134 12.49 -0.39 -8.80
CA GLY A 134 13.51 0.67 -8.86
C GLY A 134 12.99 2.11 -8.76
N GLY A 135 11.68 2.35 -8.90
CA GLY A 135 11.07 3.67 -8.73
C GLY A 135 10.29 3.85 -7.42
N ALA A 136 10.13 2.80 -6.61
CA ALA A 136 9.10 2.77 -5.58
C ALA A 136 9.61 2.93 -4.14
N THR A 137 8.68 3.29 -3.26
CA THR A 137 8.84 3.17 -1.80
C THR A 137 8.08 1.95 -1.29
N ILE A 138 8.76 1.15 -0.47
CA ILE A 138 8.20 -0.05 0.15
C ILE A 138 8.48 -0.02 1.65
N GLY A 139 7.44 -0.06 2.47
CA GLY A 139 7.57 -0.05 3.91
C GLY A 139 6.29 0.32 4.65
N ILE A 140 6.46 0.79 5.89
CA ILE A 140 5.38 1.31 6.75
C ILE A 140 5.90 2.50 7.57
N GLU A 141 5.01 3.46 7.89
CA GLU A 141 5.36 4.68 8.62
C GLU A 141 4.25 5.09 9.61
N ASN A 142 4.63 5.71 10.72
CA ASN A 142 3.72 6.22 11.73
C ASN A 142 3.04 7.54 11.36
N GLU A 143 2.13 8.01 12.22
CA GLU A 143 1.25 9.16 11.95
C GLU A 143 1.97 10.51 11.76
N ASP A 144 3.08 10.72 12.44
CA ASP A 144 3.83 11.99 12.41
C ASP A 144 5.07 11.95 11.50
N GLY A 145 5.31 10.84 10.81
CA GLY A 145 6.42 10.72 9.87
C GLY A 145 7.80 10.69 10.54
N THR A 146 7.87 10.27 11.80
CA THR A 146 9.15 10.21 12.55
C THR A 146 9.71 8.79 12.67
N THR A 147 8.87 7.77 12.50
CA THR A 147 9.24 6.37 12.66
C THR A 147 8.71 5.54 11.50
N ALA A 148 9.61 4.85 10.81
CA ALA A 148 9.27 3.97 9.69
C ALA A 148 10.08 2.67 9.69
N ILE A 149 9.55 1.65 9.02
CA ILE A 149 10.32 0.51 8.53
C ILE A 149 10.38 0.62 7.02
N GLN A 150 11.46 1.18 6.49
CA GLN A 150 11.73 1.21 5.06
C GLN A 150 12.44 -0.06 4.62
N TYR A 151 11.80 -0.84 3.73
CA TYR A 151 12.45 -1.95 3.06
C TYR A 151 13.23 -1.48 1.83
N ALA A 152 12.63 -0.60 1.04
CA ALA A 152 13.24 -0.05 -0.16
C ALA A 152 12.73 1.36 -0.47
N TYR A 153 13.61 2.16 -1.07
CA TYR A 153 13.29 3.40 -1.75
C TYR A 153 14.10 3.43 -3.03
N ARG A 154 13.42 3.51 -4.18
CA ARG A 154 14.01 3.55 -5.52
C ARG A 154 15.16 2.54 -5.70
N ALA A 155 14.93 1.32 -5.23
CA ALA A 155 15.92 0.25 -5.19
C ALA A 155 15.38 -1.01 -5.89
N PRO A 156 16.12 -1.59 -6.86
CA PRO A 156 15.65 -2.71 -7.67
C PRO A 156 15.73 -4.06 -6.92
N VAL A 157 14.96 -4.23 -5.85
CA VAL A 157 15.05 -5.39 -4.93
C VAL A 157 13.95 -6.44 -5.08
N LEU A 158 12.86 -6.10 -5.79
CA LEU A 158 11.73 -6.99 -5.97
C LEU A 158 12.02 -8.05 -7.04
N ARG A 159 11.42 -9.23 -6.85
CA ARG A 159 11.40 -10.34 -7.81
C ARG A 159 10.07 -11.11 -7.69
N PRO A 160 9.56 -11.72 -8.78
CA PRO A 160 8.34 -12.51 -8.73
C PRO A 160 8.38 -13.58 -7.62
N GLY A 161 7.29 -13.73 -6.90
CA GLY A 161 7.14 -14.66 -5.78
C GLY A 161 7.72 -14.17 -4.44
N LEU A 162 8.30 -12.97 -4.38
CA LEU A 162 8.73 -12.38 -3.11
C LEU A 162 7.53 -12.10 -2.20
N GLY A 163 7.69 -12.40 -0.92
CA GLY A 163 6.77 -12.01 0.14
C GLY A 163 7.52 -11.32 1.27
N LEU A 164 6.97 -10.21 1.78
CA LEU A 164 7.52 -9.48 2.92
C LEU A 164 6.51 -9.52 4.07
N ARG A 165 6.99 -9.54 5.32
CA ARG A 165 6.16 -9.38 6.51
C ARG A 165 6.68 -8.22 7.35
N PHE A 166 5.78 -7.32 7.72
CA PHE A 166 6.05 -6.19 8.59
C PHE A 166 5.20 -6.31 9.84
N THR A 167 5.78 -5.89 10.97
CA THR A 167 5.06 -5.69 12.23
C THR A 167 5.36 -4.26 12.64
N ALA A 168 4.33 -3.42 12.73
CA ALA A 168 4.51 -2.07 13.23
C ALA A 168 5.02 -2.14 14.68
N PRO A 169 6.01 -1.32 15.07
CA PRO A 169 6.39 -1.15 16.46
C PRO A 169 5.15 -0.84 17.31
N THR A 170 5.00 -1.57 18.40
CA THR A 170 4.17 -1.12 19.52
C THR A 170 5.01 -0.11 20.30
N ALA A 171 4.45 1.05 20.63
CA ALA A 171 5.11 2.09 21.43
C ALA A 171 5.85 1.54 22.65
#